data_AF-A0A0M8P6C5-F1
#
_entry.id   AF-A0A0M8P6C5-F1
#
_cell.length_a   1.000
_cell.length_b   1.000
_cell.length_c   1.000
_cell.angle_alpha   90.00
_cell.angle_beta   90.00
_cell.angle_gamma   90.00
#
_symmetry.space_group_name_H-M   'P 1'
#
loop_
_entity.id
_entity.type
_entity.pdbx_description
1 polymer ?
#
loop_
_entity_poly.entity_id
_entity_poly.type
_entity_poly.pdbx_seq_one_letter_code
_entity_poly.pdbx_strand_id
1 'polypeptide(L)'
;MSLEQYMHSSEIYRSVSVTSPLPLPVKMETVPALEQKIRPLYPEIQAIMRRHNLNVTTTFQCGKMSKPRYPGGDVALNFFCIYLSDSESSIPPLGPVKDDIVKLFYQHEVNAHVQVMSSRNCHRPFVSFIASSHTLVMAYQRTKRIIVSLLNRTIGNKWHLLCPFNVGSAKAKAEPMIVVLVEPWTRANWFELRAQIMYQLAPHTNTDKFDIEFLPGTLSRLTNGGVSFADRLTPNAIPRMGYSIGIEGVNNAGTLGGFVTLTHGGTVRRGFLTNYHVIRPSESKDNAQFLEGLDRYGSSPARPLNQVVRMECLARMDRDSTLARLKSSLNAMREQHSEISAKVQERELVGATPHPRLLEWIENYDSHMEKLLSRHAAVERMPHVLGEMKFVSGEQLRNRRLLDWAFVQLSREAEEQCFRPNRMFQIPPAFLPESFTPPRPTMVIKEHDVLNEFGSLKAGDYCVKNGRTTGVTAGICNGPKAYCNWKFTTPTRYSPSGEPVDMSTTATEEFIIVTEGPELGQPRRAFCYDGDSGSFILNGDGAVTGLLWGGVSHEDLDVGLASSMPDVMESIKEKIGGLVSVELPQ
;
A
#
# COMPACT_ATOMS: atom_id res chain seq x y z
N MET A 1 29.66 2.06 -4.68
CA MET A 1 28.79 1.58 -5.79
C MET A 1 27.37 2.11 -5.57
N SER A 2 26.50 2.13 -6.60
CA SER A 2 25.08 2.46 -6.37
C SER A 2 24.36 1.35 -5.61
N LEU A 3 23.19 1.64 -5.05
CA LEU A 3 22.35 0.65 -4.37
C LEU A 3 21.98 -0.51 -5.31
N GLU A 4 21.60 -0.22 -6.55
CA GLU A 4 21.23 -1.19 -7.58
C GLU A 4 22.42 -2.09 -7.93
N GLN A 5 23.63 -1.52 -8.02
CA GLN A 5 24.85 -2.29 -8.23
C GLN A 5 25.13 -3.23 -7.05
N TYR A 6 24.90 -2.77 -5.82
CA TYR A 6 25.04 -3.60 -4.63
C TYR A 6 24.04 -4.75 -4.60
N MET A 7 22.75 -4.46 -4.82
CA MET A 7 21.69 -5.48 -4.90
C MET A 7 22.00 -6.49 -6.00
N HIS A 8 22.41 -6.02 -7.18
CA HIS A 8 22.78 -6.92 -8.27
C HIS A 8 24.00 -7.78 -7.93
N SER A 9 25.03 -7.22 -7.29
CA SER A 9 26.22 -7.97 -6.90
C SER A 9 25.97 -9.01 -5.80
N SER A 10 24.93 -8.79 -5.00
CA SER A 10 24.50 -9.71 -3.92
C SER A 10 23.54 -10.79 -4.43
N GLU A 11 23.03 -10.65 -5.66
CA GLU A 11 22.09 -11.55 -6.29
C GLU A 11 22.80 -12.55 -7.20
N ILE A 12 22.97 -13.78 -6.71
CA ILE A 12 23.64 -14.85 -7.47
C ILE A 12 22.72 -15.52 -8.51
N TYR A 13 21.40 -15.37 -8.39
CA TYR A 13 20.42 -16.04 -9.24
C TYR A 13 19.90 -15.18 -10.40
N ARG A 14 20.52 -14.01 -10.63
CA ARG A 14 20.21 -13.08 -11.72
C ARG A 14 21.51 -12.54 -12.32
N SER A 15 21.66 -12.69 -13.63
CA SER A 15 22.75 -12.08 -14.40
C SER A 15 22.17 -11.19 -15.48
N VAL A 16 22.65 -9.95 -15.61
CA VAL A 16 22.12 -8.95 -16.55
C VAL A 16 23.27 -8.27 -17.30
N SER A 17 23.08 -7.93 -18.57
CA SER A 17 24.12 -7.26 -19.37
C SER A 17 24.18 -5.74 -19.20
N VAL A 18 23.27 -5.17 -18.40
CA VAL A 18 23.24 -3.75 -18.04
C VAL A 18 24.07 -3.54 -16.77
N THR A 19 24.92 -2.51 -16.76
CA THR A 19 25.84 -2.20 -15.64
C THR A 19 25.14 -1.97 -14.30
N SER A 20 23.92 -1.41 -14.34
CA SER A 20 23.10 -1.17 -13.16
C SER A 20 21.65 -1.55 -13.47
N PRO A 21 21.29 -2.84 -13.34
CA PRO A 21 19.97 -3.31 -13.71
C PRO A 21 18.90 -2.76 -12.75
N LEU A 22 17.70 -2.51 -13.26
CA LEU A 22 16.56 -2.14 -12.44
C LEU A 22 16.24 -3.29 -11.45
N PRO A 23 15.89 -2.98 -10.18
CA PRO A 23 15.44 -4.00 -9.24
C PRO A 23 14.15 -4.67 -9.76
N LEU A 24 13.95 -5.96 -9.47
CA LEU A 24 12.72 -6.67 -9.80
C LEU A 24 11.60 -6.30 -8.82
N PRO A 25 10.31 -6.32 -9.19
CA PRO A 25 9.78 -6.64 -10.51
C PRO A 25 9.95 -5.49 -11.52
N VAL A 26 9.89 -5.85 -12.80
CA VAL A 26 9.97 -4.95 -13.96
C VAL A 26 8.79 -5.25 -14.89
N LYS A 27 8.29 -4.22 -15.58
CA LYS A 27 7.29 -4.37 -16.64
C LYS A 27 7.98 -4.85 -17.91
N MET A 28 7.42 -5.85 -18.57
CA MET A 28 7.86 -6.32 -19.88
C MET A 28 6.74 -6.18 -20.90
N GLU A 29 6.99 -5.46 -21.98
CA GLU A 29 6.08 -5.33 -23.12
C GLU A 29 6.60 -6.15 -24.30
N THR A 30 5.80 -7.07 -24.82
CA THR A 30 6.22 -7.93 -25.95
C THR A 30 6.51 -7.09 -27.19
N VAL A 31 7.63 -7.38 -27.86
CA VAL A 31 8.01 -6.73 -29.12
C VAL A 31 8.16 -7.79 -30.22
N PRO A 32 7.12 -8.03 -31.05
CA PRO A 32 7.13 -9.09 -32.06
C PRO A 32 8.31 -9.02 -33.04
N ALA A 33 8.72 -7.82 -33.43
CA ALA A 33 9.88 -7.63 -34.32
C ALA A 33 11.20 -8.10 -33.68
N LEU A 34 11.36 -7.90 -32.36
CA LEU A 34 12.53 -8.39 -31.64
C LEU A 34 12.51 -9.92 -31.53
N GLU A 35 11.35 -10.48 -31.20
CA GLU A 35 11.13 -11.93 -31.16
C GLU A 35 11.44 -12.59 -32.51
N GLN A 36 10.96 -12.01 -33.62
CA GLN A 36 11.24 -12.52 -34.97
C GLN A 36 12.73 -12.54 -35.30
N LYS A 37 13.50 -11.56 -34.79
CA LYS A 37 14.95 -11.50 -34.99
C LYS A 37 15.71 -12.52 -34.13
N ILE A 38 15.26 -12.77 -32.91
CA ILE A 38 15.96 -13.65 -31.95
C ILE A 38 15.57 -15.12 -32.12
N ARG A 39 14.32 -15.43 -32.49
CA ARG A 39 13.80 -16.80 -32.60
C ARG A 39 14.68 -17.75 -33.44
N PRO A 40 15.26 -17.34 -34.58
CA PRO A 40 16.19 -18.19 -35.33
C PRO A 40 17.44 -18.61 -34.54
N LEU A 41 17.84 -17.84 -33.53
CA LEU A 41 19.02 -18.08 -32.68
C LEU A 41 18.73 -19.01 -31.49
N TYR A 42 17.48 -19.41 -31.26
CA TYR A 42 17.10 -20.26 -30.12
C TYR A 42 17.89 -21.58 -30.02
N PRO A 43 18.18 -22.32 -31.12
CA PRO A 43 19.01 -23.52 -31.04
C PRO A 43 20.44 -23.25 -30.52
N GLU A 44 21.04 -22.14 -30.94
CA GLU A 44 22.39 -21.74 -30.51
C GLU A 44 22.40 -21.26 -29.06
N ILE A 45 21.39 -20.50 -28.65
CA ILE A 45 21.17 -20.10 -27.25
C ILE A 45 21.03 -21.35 -26.37
N GLN A 46 20.23 -22.33 -26.77
CA GLN A 46 20.11 -23.60 -26.06
C GLN A 46 21.43 -24.37 -26.01
N ALA A 47 22.22 -24.36 -27.09
CA ALA A 47 23.54 -24.98 -27.10
C ALA A 47 24.52 -24.29 -26.12
N ILE A 48 24.49 -22.96 -26.03
CA ILE A 48 25.23 -22.18 -25.02
C ILE A 48 24.78 -22.61 -23.62
N MET A 49 23.48 -22.68 -23.36
CA MET A 49 22.95 -23.09 -22.05
C MET A 49 23.41 -24.50 -21.65
N ARG A 50 23.34 -25.48 -22.56
CA ARG A 50 23.82 -26.85 -22.32
C ARG A 50 25.32 -26.90 -22.03
N ARG A 51 26.13 -26.11 -22.75
CA ARG A 51 27.59 -26.02 -22.53
C ARG A 51 27.93 -25.57 -21.11
N HIS A 52 27.09 -24.71 -20.53
CA HIS A 52 27.22 -24.21 -19.16
C HIS A 52 26.41 -25.05 -18.14
N ASN A 53 26.03 -26.28 -18.51
CA ASN A 53 25.28 -27.21 -17.66
C ASN A 53 23.91 -26.70 -17.18
N LEU A 54 23.28 -25.78 -17.91
CA LEU A 54 21.89 -25.37 -17.66
C LEU A 54 20.92 -26.26 -18.46
N ASN A 55 20.74 -27.50 -17.99
CA ASN A 55 19.79 -28.47 -18.57
C ASN A 55 18.38 -28.34 -17.97
N VAL A 56 17.93 -27.09 -17.84
CA VAL A 56 16.71 -26.75 -17.10
C VAL A 56 15.57 -26.46 -18.05
N THR A 57 14.33 -26.57 -17.59
CA THR A 57 13.21 -26.06 -18.41
C THR A 57 13.29 -24.54 -18.44
N THR A 58 13.35 -23.97 -19.64
CA THR A 58 13.55 -22.54 -19.87
C THR A 58 12.38 -21.91 -20.57
N THR A 59 12.00 -20.72 -20.14
CA THR A 59 11.11 -19.84 -20.89
C THR A 59 11.90 -18.66 -21.43
N PHE A 60 11.80 -18.42 -22.73
CA PHE A 60 12.38 -17.25 -23.38
C PHE A 60 11.31 -16.16 -23.51
N GLN A 61 11.70 -14.92 -23.26
CA GLN A 61 10.83 -13.77 -23.42
C GLN A 61 11.63 -12.60 -24.02
N CYS A 62 11.17 -12.09 -25.15
CA CYS A 62 11.71 -10.88 -25.78
C CYS A 62 10.74 -9.71 -25.57
N GLY A 63 11.27 -8.54 -25.22
CA GLY A 63 10.43 -7.37 -25.08
C GLY A 63 11.16 -6.09 -24.69
N LYS A 64 10.37 -5.06 -24.43
CA LYS A 64 10.81 -3.81 -23.84
C LYS A 64 10.61 -3.88 -22.33
N MET A 65 11.71 -3.80 -21.59
CA MET A 65 11.71 -3.80 -20.13
C MET A 65 11.74 -2.37 -19.60
N SER A 66 10.84 -2.03 -18.69
CA SER A 66 10.79 -0.75 -17.98
C SER A 66 10.35 -0.96 -16.53
N LYS A 67 10.52 0.06 -15.68
CA LYS A 67 9.99 0.10 -14.32
C LYS A 67 9.37 1.47 -14.06
N PRO A 68 8.09 1.66 -14.46
CA PRO A 68 7.41 2.94 -14.28
C PRO A 68 7.47 3.42 -12.83
N ARG A 69 7.66 4.73 -12.62
CA ARG A 69 7.78 5.38 -11.29
C ARG A 69 9.07 5.07 -10.52
N TYR A 70 9.97 4.27 -11.06
CA TYR A 70 11.33 4.14 -10.53
C TYR A 70 12.24 5.16 -11.22
N PRO A 71 13.14 5.87 -10.50
CA PRO A 71 14.05 6.82 -11.13
C PRO A 71 14.88 6.18 -12.26
N GLY A 72 14.76 6.71 -13.48
CA GLY A 72 15.40 6.15 -14.68
C GLY A 72 14.75 4.89 -15.25
N GLY A 73 13.66 4.40 -14.64
CA GLY A 73 12.94 3.19 -15.05
C GLY A 73 11.91 3.40 -16.15
N ASP A 74 11.53 4.64 -16.46
CA ASP A 74 10.55 4.93 -17.52
C ASP A 74 11.12 4.72 -18.94
N VAL A 75 12.45 4.72 -19.09
CA VAL A 75 13.12 4.46 -20.36
C VAL A 75 13.13 2.96 -20.63
N ALA A 76 12.25 2.52 -21.53
CA ALA A 76 12.16 1.12 -21.89
C ALA A 76 13.34 0.67 -22.77
N LEU A 77 13.97 -0.45 -22.41
CA LEU A 77 15.11 -1.02 -23.12
C LEU A 77 14.73 -2.37 -23.73
N ASN A 78 15.32 -2.71 -24.89
CA ASN A 78 15.13 -4.04 -25.48
C ASN A 78 15.86 -5.10 -24.65
N PHE A 79 15.15 -6.15 -24.26
CA PHE A 79 15.65 -7.25 -23.44
C PHE A 79 15.26 -8.60 -24.03
N PHE A 80 16.20 -9.54 -23.91
CA PHE A 80 15.99 -10.97 -24.02
C PHE A 80 16.16 -11.59 -22.64
N CYS A 81 15.07 -12.16 -22.10
CA CYS A 81 15.04 -12.77 -20.78
C CYS A 81 14.94 -14.28 -20.88
N ILE A 82 15.81 -14.98 -20.15
CA ILE A 82 15.75 -16.42 -19.94
C ILE A 82 15.33 -16.67 -18.49
N TYR A 83 14.15 -17.27 -18.32
CA TYR A 83 13.66 -17.71 -17.02
C TYR A 83 13.96 -19.19 -16.83
N LEU A 84 14.77 -19.48 -15.82
CA LEU A 84 15.01 -20.84 -15.35
C LEU A 84 13.85 -21.23 -14.43
N SER A 85 13.21 -22.35 -14.70
CA SER A 85 12.06 -22.86 -13.92
C SER A 85 12.45 -23.83 -12.80
N ASP A 86 13.76 -24.09 -12.65
CA ASP A 86 14.29 -25.19 -11.88
C ASP A 86 14.05 -25.13 -10.37
N SER A 87 13.87 -26.33 -9.80
CA SER A 87 13.80 -26.61 -8.37
C SER A 87 15.13 -27.02 -7.75
N GLU A 88 16.20 -27.15 -8.55
CA GLU A 88 17.48 -27.64 -8.06
C GLU A 88 18.27 -26.56 -7.32
N SER A 89 18.99 -27.00 -6.28
CA SER A 89 19.73 -26.16 -5.34
C SER A 89 21.08 -25.67 -5.88
N SER A 90 21.58 -26.18 -7.00
CA SER A 90 22.88 -25.82 -7.57
C SER A 90 22.75 -25.24 -8.98
N ILE A 91 22.40 -23.96 -9.07
CA ILE A 91 22.42 -23.23 -10.34
C ILE A 91 23.87 -22.80 -10.61
N PRO A 92 24.49 -23.18 -11.75
CA PRO A 92 25.83 -22.73 -12.10
C PRO A 92 25.88 -21.20 -12.29
N PRO A 93 27.07 -20.56 -12.24
CA PRO A 93 27.20 -19.12 -12.43
C PRO A 93 26.53 -18.65 -13.73
N LEU A 94 25.56 -17.73 -13.61
CA LEU A 94 24.77 -17.24 -14.75
C LEU A 94 25.51 -16.18 -15.59
N GLY A 95 26.62 -15.64 -15.07
CA GLY A 95 27.47 -14.65 -15.77
C GLY A 95 27.97 -15.13 -17.13
N PRO A 96 28.75 -16.23 -17.18
CA PRO A 96 29.30 -16.77 -18.43
C PRO A 96 28.24 -17.09 -19.50
N VAL A 97 27.08 -17.62 -19.10
CA VAL A 97 25.96 -17.91 -20.00
C VAL A 97 25.46 -16.63 -20.66
N LYS A 98 25.20 -15.59 -19.85
CA LYS A 98 24.77 -14.28 -20.34
C LYS A 98 25.82 -13.69 -21.30
N ASP A 99 27.11 -13.75 -20.96
CA ASP A 99 28.18 -13.18 -21.78
C ASP A 99 28.29 -13.86 -23.16
N ASP A 100 28.19 -15.19 -23.23
CA ASP A 100 28.19 -15.93 -24.50
C ASP A 100 26.97 -15.57 -25.37
N ILE A 101 25.80 -15.37 -24.77
CA ILE A 101 24.59 -14.95 -25.50
C ILE A 101 24.71 -13.50 -25.97
N VAL A 102 25.30 -12.61 -25.17
CA VAL A 102 25.60 -11.22 -25.60
C VAL A 102 26.56 -11.24 -26.80
N LYS A 103 27.58 -12.10 -26.78
CA LYS A 103 28.50 -12.28 -27.91
C LYS A 103 27.77 -12.79 -29.16
N LEU A 104 26.87 -13.75 -29.02
CA LEU A 104 26.00 -14.23 -30.11
C LEU A 104 25.15 -13.09 -30.68
N PHE A 105 24.51 -12.28 -29.81
CA PHE A 105 23.69 -11.15 -30.24
C PHE A 105 24.51 -10.11 -31.00
N TYR A 106 25.75 -9.84 -30.57
CA TYR A 106 26.67 -8.98 -31.29
C TYR A 106 26.99 -9.52 -32.70
N GLN A 107 27.27 -10.83 -32.83
CA GLN A 107 27.56 -11.48 -34.11
C GLN A 107 26.40 -11.43 -35.11
N HIS A 108 25.16 -11.39 -34.61
CA HIS A 108 23.93 -11.33 -35.42
C HIS A 108 23.28 -9.93 -35.43
N GLU A 109 24.01 -8.90 -34.99
CA GLU A 109 23.57 -7.50 -34.94
C GLU A 109 22.23 -7.30 -34.18
N VAL A 110 21.94 -8.13 -33.18
CA VAL A 110 20.74 -8.03 -32.34
C VAL A 110 20.98 -6.97 -31.26
N ASN A 111 20.26 -5.85 -31.35
CA ASN A 111 20.30 -4.79 -30.33
C ASN A 111 19.32 -5.08 -29.17
N ALA A 112 19.75 -5.95 -28.26
CA ALA A 112 19.05 -6.24 -27.01
C ALA A 112 20.02 -6.56 -25.87
N HIS A 113 19.62 -6.19 -24.65
CA HIS A 113 20.27 -6.68 -23.44
C HIS A 113 19.85 -8.12 -23.13
N VAL A 114 20.69 -8.84 -22.40
CA VAL A 114 20.44 -10.24 -22.01
C VAL A 114 20.30 -10.31 -20.50
N GLN A 115 19.25 -10.99 -20.05
CA GLN A 115 19.03 -11.32 -18.65
C GLN A 115 18.79 -12.82 -18.51
N VAL A 116 19.55 -13.48 -17.65
CA VAL A 116 19.36 -14.88 -17.26
C VAL A 116 19.02 -14.91 -15.79
N MET A 117 17.90 -15.54 -15.42
CA MET A 117 17.45 -15.50 -14.03
C MET A 117 16.68 -16.75 -13.59
N SER A 118 16.84 -17.15 -12.33
CA SER A 118 15.95 -18.12 -11.71
C SER A 118 14.67 -17.45 -11.26
N SER A 119 13.54 -17.84 -11.85
CA SER A 119 12.22 -17.31 -11.51
C SER A 119 11.86 -17.52 -10.03
N ARG A 120 12.36 -18.60 -9.41
CA ARG A 120 12.05 -19.00 -8.02
C ARG A 120 13.07 -18.52 -6.99
N ASN A 121 14.33 -18.37 -7.39
CA ASN A 121 15.43 -18.06 -6.46
C ASN A 121 15.86 -16.60 -6.49
N CYS A 122 15.48 -15.83 -7.51
CA CYS A 122 15.74 -14.38 -7.50
C CYS A 122 15.10 -13.72 -6.29
N HIS A 123 15.89 -12.88 -5.65
CA HIS A 123 15.53 -12.00 -4.58
C HIS A 123 14.35 -11.11 -5.00
N ARG A 124 13.23 -11.38 -4.36
CA ARG A 124 12.01 -10.57 -4.35
C ARG A 124 11.64 -10.45 -2.89
N PRO A 125 12.24 -9.48 -2.18
CA PRO A 125 12.21 -9.46 -0.72
C PRO A 125 10.76 -9.38 -0.28
N PHE A 126 10.29 -10.45 0.35
CA PHE A 126 9.03 -10.45 1.06
C PHE A 126 9.33 -10.28 2.54
N VAL A 127 8.72 -9.27 3.14
CA VAL A 127 8.78 -9.07 4.59
C VAL A 127 7.58 -9.72 5.25
N SER A 128 7.84 -10.34 6.39
CA SER A 128 6.81 -10.90 7.26
C SER A 128 7.08 -10.50 8.70
N PHE A 129 6.07 -10.73 9.53
CA PHE A 129 6.09 -10.41 10.95
C PHE A 129 7.31 -11.02 11.64
N ILE A 130 7.97 -10.23 12.49
CA ILE A 130 8.95 -10.71 13.45
C ILE A 130 8.48 -10.41 14.87
N ALA A 131 8.52 -11.43 15.74
CA ALA A 131 8.07 -11.30 17.12
C ALA A 131 8.90 -10.30 17.92
N SER A 132 8.26 -9.56 18.81
CA SER A 132 8.93 -8.60 19.72
C SER A 132 9.94 -9.28 20.65
N SER A 133 9.72 -10.57 20.95
CA SER A 133 10.61 -11.40 21.76
C SER A 133 11.83 -11.94 20.99
N HIS A 134 11.90 -11.75 19.67
CA HIS A 134 13.01 -12.24 18.88
C HIS A 134 14.32 -11.53 19.27
N THR A 135 15.43 -12.28 19.35
CA THR A 135 16.74 -11.77 19.79
C THR A 135 17.22 -10.58 18.95
N LEU A 136 17.06 -10.63 17.62
CA LEU A 136 17.36 -9.51 16.72
C LEU A 136 16.54 -8.25 17.05
N VAL A 137 15.27 -8.40 17.42
CA VAL A 137 14.41 -7.26 17.79
C VAL A 137 14.89 -6.64 19.10
N MET A 138 15.25 -7.46 20.08
CA MET A 138 15.81 -6.98 21.35
C MET A 138 17.16 -6.27 21.14
N ALA A 139 18.03 -6.81 20.28
CA ALA A 139 19.28 -6.16 19.88
C ALA A 139 19.02 -4.81 19.20
N TYR A 140 18.10 -4.78 18.24
CA TYR A 140 17.68 -3.57 17.55
C TYR A 140 17.16 -2.50 18.53
N GLN A 141 16.33 -2.85 19.51
CA GLN A 141 15.81 -1.87 20.47
C GLN A 141 16.91 -1.17 21.26
N ARG A 142 18.02 -1.88 21.55
CA ARG A 142 19.19 -1.35 22.25
C ARG A 142 20.08 -0.47 21.36
N THR A 143 20.19 -0.81 20.08
CA THR A 143 21.20 -0.21 19.18
C THR A 143 20.63 0.74 18.13
N LYS A 144 19.31 0.79 17.93
CA LYS A 144 18.66 1.55 16.84
C LYS A 144 19.12 3.00 16.72
N ARG A 145 19.35 3.69 17.84
CA ARG A 145 19.83 5.08 17.83
C ARG A 145 21.26 5.21 17.29
N ILE A 146 22.13 4.25 17.62
CA ILE A 146 23.51 4.17 17.12
C ILE A 146 23.49 3.88 15.62
N ILE A 147 22.65 2.92 15.20
CA ILE A 147 22.47 2.57 13.78
C ILE A 147 21.96 3.78 12.98
N VAL A 148 20.98 4.52 13.50
CA VAL A 148 20.48 5.75 12.86
C VAL A 148 21.56 6.81 12.74
N SER A 149 22.38 7.02 13.77
CA SER A 149 23.53 7.93 13.70
C SER A 149 24.52 7.50 12.61
N LEU A 150 24.79 6.20 12.50
CA LEU A 150 25.64 5.62 11.46
C LEU A 150 25.05 5.83 10.05
N LEU A 151 23.73 5.61 9.87
CA LEU A 151 23.04 5.85 8.60
C LEU A 151 23.12 7.32 8.21
N ASN A 152 22.82 8.24 9.14
CA ASN A 152 22.92 9.69 8.91
C ASN A 152 24.34 10.12 8.54
N ARG A 153 25.36 9.57 9.19
CA ARG A 153 26.76 9.87 8.87
C ARG A 153 27.16 9.36 7.49
N THR A 154 26.67 8.19 7.09
CA THR A 154 27.15 7.49 5.88
C THR A 154 26.37 7.87 4.63
N ILE A 155 25.04 7.96 4.73
CA ILE A 155 24.13 8.21 3.60
C ILE A 155 23.19 9.40 3.83
N GLY A 156 23.38 10.17 4.91
CA GLY A 156 22.62 11.39 5.16
C GLY A 156 21.13 11.14 5.29
N ASN A 157 20.33 11.97 4.63
CA ASN A 157 18.87 11.89 4.60
C ASN A 157 18.33 10.93 3.53
N LYS A 158 19.17 10.07 2.94
CA LYS A 158 18.77 9.17 1.84
C LYS A 158 18.16 7.85 2.29
N TRP A 159 18.17 7.54 3.59
CA TRP A 159 17.42 6.40 4.13
C TRP A 159 16.02 6.84 4.56
N HIS A 160 15.07 5.90 4.58
CA HIS A 160 13.66 6.16 4.82
C HIS A 160 13.05 5.31 5.93
N LEU A 161 13.52 4.08 6.08
CA LEU A 161 13.01 3.16 7.09
C LEU A 161 14.15 2.30 7.61
N LEU A 162 14.12 2.00 8.91
CA LEU A 162 14.99 1.04 9.58
C LEU A 162 14.13 0.19 10.52
N CYS A 163 13.94 -1.09 10.20
CA CYS A 163 13.12 -2.00 11.01
C CYS A 163 13.54 -3.47 10.83
N PRO A 164 13.49 -4.30 11.89
CA PRO A 164 13.60 -5.75 11.76
C PRO A 164 12.35 -6.38 11.13
N PHE A 165 12.55 -7.40 10.29
CA PHE A 165 11.53 -8.25 9.70
C PHE A 165 12.03 -9.70 9.56
N ASN A 166 11.12 -10.62 9.25
CA ASN A 166 11.50 -11.88 8.63
C ASN A 166 11.45 -11.71 7.11
N VAL A 167 12.60 -11.83 6.43
CA VAL A 167 12.77 -11.55 5.00
C VAL A 167 13.10 -12.83 4.23
N GLY A 168 12.38 -13.11 3.14
CA GLY A 168 12.69 -14.24 2.27
C GLY A 168 11.89 -14.21 0.97
N SER A 169 12.04 -15.23 0.13
CA SER A 169 11.21 -15.39 -1.08
C SER A 169 9.83 -15.99 -0.78
N ALA A 170 9.76 -16.75 0.31
CA ALA A 170 8.55 -17.32 0.89
C ALA A 170 8.70 -17.34 2.41
N LYS A 171 7.58 -17.36 3.12
CA LYS A 171 7.54 -17.35 4.58
C LYS A 171 8.37 -18.45 5.22
N ALA A 172 8.30 -19.68 4.71
CA ALA A 172 9.07 -20.82 5.20
C ALA A 172 10.59 -20.69 5.02
N LYS A 173 11.02 -19.75 4.17
CA LYS A 173 12.44 -19.43 3.90
C LYS A 173 12.81 -18.03 4.40
N ALA A 174 11.95 -17.41 5.21
CA ALA A 174 12.20 -16.08 5.71
C ALA A 174 13.17 -16.14 6.89
N GLU A 175 14.18 -15.28 6.87
CA GLU A 175 15.18 -15.17 7.91
C GLU A 175 15.09 -13.81 8.61
N PRO A 176 15.43 -13.72 9.90
CA PRO A 176 15.47 -12.45 10.61
C PRO A 176 16.48 -11.49 9.99
N MET A 177 16.03 -10.34 9.50
CA MET A 177 16.91 -9.32 8.91
C MET A 177 16.51 -7.92 9.37
N ILE A 178 17.47 -7.00 9.38
CA ILE A 178 17.24 -5.57 9.49
C ILE A 178 17.07 -5.02 8.07
N VAL A 179 15.89 -4.49 7.76
CA VAL A 179 15.64 -3.84 6.48
C VAL A 179 15.87 -2.34 6.62
N VAL A 180 16.68 -1.81 5.69
CA VAL A 180 16.89 -0.37 5.52
C VAL A 180 16.36 0.04 4.16
N LEU A 181 15.34 0.90 4.14
CA LEU A 181 14.88 1.51 2.88
C LEU A 181 15.72 2.72 2.55
N VAL A 182 16.12 2.81 1.29
CA VAL A 182 17.05 3.84 0.81
C VAL A 182 16.54 4.41 -0.52
N GLU A 183 16.83 5.68 -0.77
CA GLU A 183 16.56 6.32 -2.04
C GLU A 183 17.32 5.60 -3.17
N PRO A 184 16.64 5.29 -4.30
CA PRO A 184 17.27 4.73 -5.49
C PRO A 184 18.54 5.48 -5.90
N TRP A 185 19.51 4.76 -6.48
CA TRP A 185 20.77 5.31 -6.96
C TRP A 185 21.67 5.97 -5.92
N THR A 186 21.35 5.86 -4.63
CA THR A 186 22.27 6.25 -3.56
C THR A 186 23.60 5.52 -3.75
N ARG A 187 24.71 6.21 -3.50
CA ARG A 187 26.07 5.63 -3.61
C ARG A 187 26.71 5.58 -2.23
N ALA A 188 27.16 4.40 -1.84
CA ALA A 188 27.88 4.17 -0.59
C ALA A 188 28.83 2.98 -0.73
N ASN A 189 29.60 2.73 0.33
CA ASN A 189 30.24 1.43 0.56
C ASN A 189 29.26 0.55 1.35
N TRP A 190 28.35 -0.12 0.64
CA TRP A 190 27.26 -0.89 1.24
C TRP A 190 27.75 -2.09 2.06
N PHE A 191 28.82 -2.75 1.63
CA PHE A 191 29.42 -3.86 2.36
C PHE A 191 30.00 -3.40 3.70
N GLU A 192 30.68 -2.25 3.72
CA GLU A 192 31.19 -1.67 4.97
C GLU A 192 30.05 -1.20 5.88
N LEU A 193 29.03 -0.54 5.33
CA LEU A 193 27.87 -0.10 6.11
C LEU A 193 27.12 -1.29 6.72
N ARG A 194 26.92 -2.36 5.94
CA ARG A 194 26.38 -3.65 6.40
C ARG A 194 27.18 -4.19 7.58
N ALA A 195 28.50 -4.33 7.41
CA ALA A 195 29.40 -4.86 8.44
C ALA A 195 29.37 -4.02 9.73
N GLN A 196 29.37 -2.69 9.61
CA GLN A 196 29.28 -1.79 10.76
C GLN A 196 27.95 -1.93 11.51
N ILE A 197 26.82 -2.07 10.81
CA ILE A 197 25.53 -2.29 11.46
C ILE A 197 25.49 -3.67 12.16
N MET A 198 25.98 -4.72 11.50
CA MET A 198 26.09 -6.05 12.11
C MET A 198 26.97 -6.01 13.37
N TYR A 199 28.10 -5.29 13.34
CA TYR A 199 28.98 -5.11 14.49
C TYR A 199 28.28 -4.44 15.69
N GLN A 200 27.38 -3.48 15.45
CA GLN A 200 26.59 -2.88 16.53
C GLN A 200 25.59 -3.87 17.13
N LEU A 201 25.02 -4.77 16.33
CA LEU A 201 23.98 -5.72 16.77
C LEU A 201 24.56 -6.95 17.47
N ALA A 202 25.72 -7.44 17.02
CA ALA A 202 26.34 -8.69 17.47
C ALA A 202 26.46 -8.82 19.00
N PRO A 203 26.89 -7.80 19.78
CA PRO A 203 27.00 -7.90 21.24
C PRO A 203 25.65 -8.09 21.97
N HIS A 204 24.53 -7.93 21.27
CA HIS A 204 23.18 -7.94 21.86
C HIS A 204 22.29 -9.05 21.32
N THR A 205 22.81 -9.94 20.50
CA THR A 205 22.12 -11.10 19.94
C THR A 205 22.86 -12.38 20.30
N ASN A 206 22.12 -13.43 20.64
CA ASN A 206 22.68 -14.77 20.91
C ASN A 206 22.68 -15.67 19.67
N THR A 207 22.39 -15.11 18.49
CA THR A 207 22.38 -15.82 17.22
C THR A 207 23.25 -15.09 16.20
N ASP A 208 24.06 -15.85 15.49
CA ASP A 208 24.84 -15.39 14.34
C ASP A 208 24.02 -15.37 13.05
N LYS A 209 22.76 -15.82 13.11
CA LYS A 209 21.85 -15.93 11.96
C LYS A 209 20.96 -14.70 11.85
N PHE A 210 21.52 -13.60 11.38
CA PHE A 210 20.76 -12.43 10.90
C PHE A 210 21.56 -11.68 9.84
N ASP A 211 20.85 -10.88 9.04
CA ASP A 211 21.47 -10.05 8.00
C ASP A 211 20.87 -8.62 7.97
N ILE A 212 21.48 -7.74 7.18
CA ILE A 212 21.04 -6.38 6.87
C ILE A 212 20.73 -6.32 5.38
N GLU A 213 19.50 -5.97 5.06
CA GLU A 213 19.02 -5.83 3.68
C GLU A 213 18.81 -4.34 3.36
N PHE A 214 19.42 -3.87 2.26
CA PHE A 214 19.23 -2.51 1.77
C PHE A 214 18.33 -2.53 0.54
N LEU A 215 17.13 -1.99 0.67
CA LEU A 215 16.15 -1.98 -0.42
C LEU A 215 15.90 -0.55 -0.90
N PRO A 216 15.64 -0.34 -2.19
CA PRO A 216 15.12 0.93 -2.64
C PRO A 216 13.76 1.18 -2.00
N GLY A 217 13.33 2.43 -1.84
CA GLY A 217 11.96 2.66 -1.36
C GLY A 217 11.78 4.04 -0.76
N THR A 218 10.52 4.40 -0.55
CA THR A 218 10.15 5.65 0.15
C THR A 218 8.95 5.41 1.05
N LEU A 219 8.66 6.39 1.90
CA LEU A 219 7.43 6.46 2.68
C LEU A 219 6.39 7.26 1.89
N SER A 220 5.13 6.83 1.92
CA SER A 220 4.02 7.51 1.26
C SER A 220 2.97 7.95 2.28
N ARG A 221 2.39 9.15 2.08
CA ARG A 221 1.17 9.62 2.78
C ARG A 221 -0.12 9.06 2.15
N LEU A 222 0.00 8.06 1.28
CA LEU A 222 -1.12 7.40 0.66
C LEU A 222 -2.08 8.36 -0.09
N THR A 223 -1.59 9.18 -1.01
CA THR A 223 -2.43 10.09 -1.83
C THR A 223 -2.47 9.62 -3.29
N ASN A 224 -3.65 9.36 -3.87
CA ASN A 224 -3.75 8.73 -5.20
C ASN A 224 -4.90 9.26 -6.07
N GLY A 225 -4.92 8.79 -7.33
CA GLY A 225 -5.99 9.01 -8.30
C GLY A 225 -7.35 8.41 -7.91
N GLY A 226 -8.32 8.53 -8.83
CA GLY A 226 -9.70 8.12 -8.60
C GLY A 226 -9.88 6.60 -8.56
N VAL A 227 -10.75 6.12 -7.69
CA VAL A 227 -11.09 4.71 -7.48
C VAL A 227 -12.59 4.53 -7.71
N SER A 228 -12.95 3.47 -8.42
CA SER A 228 -14.37 3.13 -8.63
C SER A 228 -14.97 2.43 -7.41
N PHE A 229 -16.20 2.81 -7.07
CA PHE A 229 -17.01 2.20 -6.02
C PHE A 229 -18.22 1.43 -6.58
N ALA A 230 -18.24 1.15 -7.89
CA ALA A 230 -19.36 0.49 -8.57
C ALA A 230 -19.80 -0.84 -7.93
N ASP A 231 -18.84 -1.58 -7.36
CA ASP A 231 -19.06 -2.89 -6.73
C ASP A 231 -19.33 -2.79 -5.21
N ARG A 232 -19.14 -1.61 -4.62
CA ARG A 232 -19.14 -1.39 -3.16
C ARG A 232 -20.29 -0.51 -2.68
N LEU A 233 -20.91 0.25 -3.57
CA LEU A 233 -22.02 1.13 -3.21
C LEU A 233 -23.26 0.33 -2.87
N THR A 234 -23.84 0.65 -1.72
CA THR A 234 -25.18 0.21 -1.35
C THR A 234 -26.21 1.01 -2.15
N PRO A 235 -27.43 0.47 -2.40
CA PRO A 235 -28.48 1.18 -3.13
C PRO A 235 -28.81 2.56 -2.54
N ASN A 236 -28.71 2.68 -1.22
CA ASN A 236 -29.02 3.92 -0.50
C ASN A 236 -27.83 4.88 -0.44
N ALA A 237 -26.66 4.51 -0.98
CA ALA A 237 -25.48 5.38 -1.07
C ALA A 237 -24.96 5.88 0.31
N ILE A 238 -25.37 5.18 1.36
CA ILE A 238 -25.13 5.53 2.75
C ILE A 238 -23.64 5.35 3.11
N PRO A 239 -22.93 6.41 3.56
CA PRO A 239 -21.51 6.32 3.93
C PRO A 239 -21.23 5.35 5.07
N ARG A 240 -20.14 4.59 4.98
CA ARG A 240 -19.66 3.64 6.00
C ARG A 240 -18.13 3.64 6.06
N MET A 241 -17.57 2.96 7.06
CA MET A 241 -16.13 2.76 7.17
C MET A 241 -15.54 2.24 5.84
N GLY A 242 -14.42 2.83 5.41
CA GLY A 242 -13.77 2.49 4.15
C GLY A 242 -14.31 3.23 2.91
N TYR A 243 -15.33 4.08 3.07
CA TYR A 243 -15.81 4.90 1.96
C TYR A 243 -14.90 6.09 1.68
N SER A 244 -14.98 6.59 0.46
CA SER A 244 -14.22 7.76 0.05
C SER A 244 -14.86 9.05 0.51
N ILE A 245 -14.02 9.92 1.07
CA ILE A 245 -14.34 11.28 1.47
C ILE A 245 -13.33 12.25 0.87
N GLY A 246 -13.76 13.48 0.58
CA GLY A 246 -12.92 14.54 0.01
C GLY A 246 -13.37 15.92 0.50
N ILE A 247 -12.54 16.93 0.27
CA ILE A 247 -12.92 18.32 0.57
C ILE A 247 -13.87 18.79 -0.54
N GLU A 248 -14.96 19.45 -0.16
CA GLU A 248 -15.95 19.97 -1.11
C GLU A 248 -15.27 20.84 -2.18
N GLY A 249 -15.47 20.51 -3.46
CA GLY A 249 -14.90 21.27 -4.57
C GLY A 249 -13.47 20.93 -4.96
N VAL A 250 -12.78 20.07 -4.20
CA VAL A 250 -11.37 19.74 -4.41
C VAL A 250 -11.23 18.31 -4.95
N ASN A 251 -10.29 18.11 -5.87
CA ASN A 251 -9.95 16.77 -6.39
C ASN A 251 -8.99 16.03 -5.46
N ASN A 252 -9.38 15.84 -4.21
CA ASN A 252 -8.69 15.01 -3.24
C ASN A 252 -9.62 13.90 -2.74
N ALA A 253 -9.03 12.83 -2.19
CA ALA A 253 -9.80 11.78 -1.57
C ALA A 253 -8.96 11.01 -0.53
N GLY A 254 -9.64 10.51 0.48
CA GLY A 254 -9.12 9.55 1.45
C GLY A 254 -10.24 8.72 2.05
N THR A 255 -9.98 8.07 3.18
CA THR A 255 -10.91 7.11 3.78
C THR A 255 -11.68 7.70 4.96
N LEU A 256 -12.99 7.43 5.01
CA LEU A 256 -13.81 7.59 6.21
C LEU A 256 -13.47 6.44 7.16
N GLY A 257 -12.81 6.75 8.28
CA GLY A 257 -12.39 5.75 9.25
C GLY A 257 -13.57 5.08 9.95
N GLY A 258 -14.35 5.89 10.66
CA GLY A 258 -15.61 5.49 11.27
C GLY A 258 -16.26 6.64 12.03
N PHE A 259 -17.55 6.46 12.35
CA PHE A 259 -18.32 7.44 13.11
C PHE A 259 -17.90 7.42 14.57
N VAL A 260 -17.90 8.59 15.22
CA VAL A 260 -17.63 8.74 16.65
C VAL A 260 -18.51 9.82 17.27
N THR A 261 -18.75 9.71 18.56
CA THR A 261 -19.31 10.77 19.40
C THR A 261 -18.19 11.42 20.19
N LEU A 262 -18.03 12.73 20.04
CA LEU A 262 -17.06 13.52 20.80
C LEU A 262 -17.80 14.42 21.78
N THR A 263 -17.53 14.26 23.06
CA THR A 263 -18.10 15.09 24.13
C THR A 263 -17.02 15.99 24.71
N HIS A 264 -17.25 17.31 24.71
CA HIS A 264 -16.34 18.29 25.30
C HIS A 264 -17.14 19.37 26.02
N GLY A 265 -16.85 19.59 27.31
CA GLY A 265 -17.53 20.59 28.12
C GLY A 265 -19.06 20.42 28.15
N GLY A 266 -19.53 19.18 28.21
CA GLY A 266 -20.96 18.83 28.14
C GLY A 266 -21.60 18.93 26.76
N THR A 267 -20.89 19.45 25.75
CA THR A 267 -21.41 19.51 24.38
C THR A 267 -21.05 18.23 23.62
N VAL A 268 -22.08 17.54 23.15
CA VAL A 268 -21.95 16.33 22.33
C VAL A 268 -21.90 16.70 20.85
N ARG A 269 -20.92 16.17 20.12
CA ARG A 269 -20.76 16.33 18.67
C ARG A 269 -20.68 14.96 18.02
N ARG A 270 -21.51 14.75 17.01
CA ARG A 270 -21.51 13.51 16.23
C ARG A 270 -20.79 13.75 14.91
N GLY A 271 -19.91 12.82 14.56
CA GLY A 271 -18.94 13.04 13.51
C GLY A 271 -18.27 11.75 13.07
N PHE A 272 -17.18 11.88 12.35
CA PHE A 272 -16.30 10.78 12.00
C PHE A 272 -14.83 11.19 12.13
N LEU A 273 -13.98 10.17 12.25
CA LEU A 273 -12.53 10.33 12.24
C LEU A 273 -11.93 9.98 10.87
N THR A 274 -10.88 10.71 10.52
CA THR A 274 -9.99 10.46 9.38
C THR A 274 -8.63 11.09 9.67
N ASN A 275 -7.74 11.17 8.68
CA ASN A 275 -6.43 11.79 8.78
C ASN A 275 -6.46 13.28 8.46
N TYR A 276 -5.60 14.06 9.11
CA TYR A 276 -5.52 15.49 8.82
C TYR A 276 -5.04 15.74 7.39
N HIS A 277 -4.02 15.03 6.91
CA HIS A 277 -3.56 15.23 5.52
C HIS A 277 -4.61 14.88 4.46
N VAL A 278 -5.61 14.06 4.78
CA VAL A 278 -6.73 13.74 3.87
C VAL A 278 -7.63 14.96 3.68
N ILE A 279 -7.80 15.76 4.73
CA ILE A 279 -8.74 16.89 4.75
C ILE A 279 -8.04 18.26 4.80
N ARG A 280 -6.71 18.28 4.71
CA ARG A 280 -5.91 19.49 4.65
C ARG A 280 -6.14 20.18 3.30
N PRO A 281 -6.61 21.45 3.28
CA PRO A 281 -6.76 22.17 2.01
C PRO A 281 -5.43 22.30 1.27
N SER A 282 -5.50 22.29 -0.06
CA SER A 282 -4.33 22.56 -0.90
C SER A 282 -3.82 23.98 -0.71
N GLU A 283 -2.51 24.15 -0.81
CA GLU A 283 -1.87 25.46 -0.68
C GLU A 283 -2.22 26.35 -1.88
N SER A 284 -2.68 27.57 -1.58
CA SER A 284 -2.89 28.65 -2.52
C SER A 284 -2.37 29.96 -1.92
N LYS A 285 -2.16 30.98 -2.76
CA LYS A 285 -1.72 32.30 -2.29
C LYS A 285 -2.67 32.91 -1.26
N ASP A 286 -3.96 32.63 -1.39
CA ASP A 286 -5.02 33.24 -0.58
C ASP A 286 -5.20 32.55 0.79
N ASN A 287 -4.64 31.36 0.99
CA ASN A 287 -4.81 30.58 2.23
C ASN A 287 -3.49 30.19 2.92
N ALA A 288 -2.33 30.65 2.43
CA ALA A 288 -1.02 30.27 2.97
C ALA A 288 -0.90 30.50 4.50
N GLN A 289 -1.32 31.67 4.99
CA GLN A 289 -1.28 31.99 6.43
C GLN A 289 -2.26 31.13 7.25
N PHE A 290 -3.44 30.81 6.69
CA PHE A 290 -4.40 29.91 7.32
C PHE A 290 -3.80 28.50 7.44
N LEU A 291 -3.19 28.00 6.36
CA LEU A 291 -2.56 26.68 6.34
C LEU A 291 -1.35 26.61 7.27
N GLU A 292 -0.51 27.62 7.33
CA GLU A 292 0.61 27.67 8.27
C GLU A 292 0.10 27.58 9.72
N GLY A 293 -0.93 28.35 10.06
CA GLY A 293 -1.57 28.30 11.38
C GLY A 293 -2.21 26.94 11.68
N LEU A 294 -2.88 26.34 10.69
CA LEU A 294 -3.53 25.04 10.79
C LEU A 294 -2.52 23.89 10.90
N ASP A 295 -1.43 23.92 10.14
CA ASP A 295 -0.35 22.94 10.22
C ASP A 295 0.34 23.02 11.57
N ARG A 296 0.63 24.24 12.02
CA ARG A 296 1.36 24.50 13.27
C ARG A 296 0.55 24.18 14.51
N TYR A 297 -0.71 24.62 14.53
CA TYR A 297 -1.53 24.61 15.73
C TYR A 297 -2.78 23.77 15.61
N GLY A 298 -3.06 23.13 14.48
CA GLY A 298 -4.30 22.40 14.23
C GLY A 298 -5.55 23.27 14.48
N SER A 299 -6.63 22.62 14.90
CA SER A 299 -7.87 23.30 15.32
C SER A 299 -8.35 22.77 16.66
N SER A 300 -8.80 23.67 17.52
CA SER A 300 -9.29 23.38 18.87
C SER A 300 -10.40 24.37 19.26
N PRO A 301 -11.14 24.16 20.36
CA PRO A 301 -12.10 25.15 20.86
C PRO A 301 -11.47 26.52 21.16
N ALA A 302 -10.23 26.54 21.65
CA ALA A 302 -9.50 27.77 21.95
C ALA A 302 -8.94 28.47 20.69
N ARG A 303 -8.82 27.73 19.59
CA ARG A 303 -8.34 28.21 18.29
C ARG A 303 -9.22 27.62 17.18
N PRO A 304 -10.46 28.13 17.03
CA PRO A 304 -11.36 27.63 16.02
C PRO A 304 -10.86 27.99 14.62
N LEU A 305 -11.33 27.25 13.63
CA LEU A 305 -11.07 27.56 12.23
C LEU A 305 -11.69 28.91 11.85
N ASN A 306 -10.92 29.75 11.18
CA ASN A 306 -11.40 30.98 10.55
C ASN A 306 -11.98 30.73 9.15
N GLN A 307 -11.74 29.56 8.56
CA GLN A 307 -12.27 29.13 7.27
C GLN A 307 -13.00 27.80 7.42
N VAL A 308 -14.19 27.71 6.83
CA VAL A 308 -14.99 26.47 6.85
C VAL A 308 -14.45 25.52 5.80
N VAL A 309 -14.02 24.33 6.23
CA VAL A 309 -13.65 23.23 5.33
C VAL A 309 -14.75 22.18 5.38
N ARG A 310 -15.54 22.11 4.31
CA ARG A 310 -16.63 21.14 4.15
C ARG A 310 -16.13 19.85 3.55
N MET A 311 -16.69 18.76 4.03
CA MET A 311 -16.36 17.40 3.62
C MET A 311 -17.52 16.77 2.88
N GLU A 312 -17.20 16.02 1.83
CA GLU A 312 -18.18 15.40 0.94
C GLU A 312 -17.93 13.89 0.78
N CYS A 313 -18.99 13.13 0.48
CA CYS A 313 -18.94 11.71 0.14
C CYS A 313 -19.98 11.38 -0.95
N LEU A 314 -19.66 10.63 -1.99
CA LEU A 314 -18.34 10.14 -2.38
C LEU A 314 -17.44 11.30 -2.86
N ALA A 315 -16.13 11.26 -2.61
CA ALA A 315 -15.23 12.29 -3.14
C ALA A 315 -15.38 12.42 -4.67
N ARG A 316 -15.36 13.65 -5.20
CA ARG A 316 -15.60 13.94 -6.62
C ARG A 316 -14.85 13.05 -7.60
N MET A 317 -13.54 12.88 -7.41
CA MET A 317 -12.71 12.07 -8.30
C MET A 317 -13.14 10.59 -8.35
N ASP A 318 -13.69 10.07 -7.25
CA ASP A 318 -14.17 8.69 -7.15
C ASP A 318 -15.58 8.54 -7.67
N ARG A 319 -16.42 9.55 -7.47
CA ARG A 319 -17.71 9.63 -8.15
C ARG A 319 -17.51 9.56 -9.66
N ASP A 320 -16.61 10.39 -10.19
CA ASP A 320 -16.36 10.47 -11.63
C ASP A 320 -15.78 9.15 -12.17
N SER A 321 -14.83 8.55 -11.45
CA SER A 321 -14.29 7.22 -11.76
C SER A 321 -15.36 6.11 -11.69
N THR A 322 -16.30 6.24 -10.75
CA THR A 322 -17.43 5.30 -10.61
C THR A 322 -18.41 5.44 -11.75
N LEU A 323 -18.81 6.66 -12.11
CA LEU A 323 -19.69 6.95 -13.25
C LEU A 323 -19.05 6.46 -14.56
N ALA A 324 -17.76 6.71 -14.78
CA ALA A 324 -17.05 6.24 -15.96
C ALA A 324 -17.08 4.71 -16.08
N ARG A 325 -16.82 3.98 -14.98
CA ARG A 325 -16.88 2.50 -14.97
C ARG A 325 -18.30 1.98 -15.19
N LEU A 326 -19.31 2.58 -14.55
CA LEU A 326 -20.71 2.20 -14.71
C LEU A 326 -21.17 2.42 -16.16
N LYS A 327 -20.85 3.56 -16.77
CA LYS A 327 -21.14 3.84 -18.19
C LYS A 327 -20.46 2.84 -19.12
N SER A 328 -19.18 2.56 -18.92
CA SER A 328 -18.45 1.55 -19.70
C SER A 328 -19.10 0.17 -19.58
N SER A 329 -19.49 -0.24 -18.36
CA SER A 329 -20.13 -1.53 -18.11
C SER A 329 -21.53 -1.61 -18.75
N LEU A 330 -22.32 -0.53 -18.66
CA LEU A 330 -23.63 -0.43 -19.31
C LEU A 330 -23.52 -0.52 -20.83
N ASN A 331 -22.54 0.15 -21.43
CA ASN A 331 -22.33 0.09 -22.87
C ASN A 331 -21.91 -1.31 -23.32
N ALA A 332 -20.99 -1.96 -22.59
CA ALA A 332 -20.58 -3.33 -22.88
C ALA A 332 -21.76 -4.32 -22.76
N MET A 333 -22.62 -4.17 -21.74
CA MET A 333 -23.82 -5.01 -21.61
C MET A 333 -24.83 -4.76 -22.73
N ARG A 334 -25.04 -3.50 -23.13
CA ARG A 334 -25.93 -3.18 -24.26
C ARG A 334 -25.44 -3.81 -25.56
N GLU A 335 -24.15 -3.75 -25.83
CA GLU A 335 -23.54 -4.37 -27.02
C GLU A 335 -23.77 -5.89 -27.03
N GLN A 336 -23.48 -6.57 -25.91
CA GLN A 336 -23.72 -8.00 -25.76
C GLN A 336 -25.21 -8.37 -25.85
N HIS A 337 -26.07 -7.58 -25.21
CA HIS A 337 -27.52 -7.74 -25.28
C HIS A 337 -28.04 -7.61 -26.72
N SER A 338 -27.57 -6.59 -27.46
CA SER A 338 -27.90 -6.39 -28.87
C SER A 338 -27.42 -7.54 -29.75
N GLU A 339 -26.21 -8.08 -29.51
CA GLU A 339 -25.69 -9.23 -30.24
C GLU A 339 -26.56 -10.49 -30.03
N ILE A 340 -26.96 -10.77 -28.79
CA ILE A 340 -27.83 -11.92 -28.47
C ILE A 340 -29.25 -11.71 -29.02
N SER A 341 -29.79 -10.50 -28.91
CA SER A 341 -31.09 -10.14 -29.47
C SER A 341 -31.13 -10.34 -31.00
N ALA A 342 -30.05 -9.95 -31.69
CA ALA A 342 -29.93 -10.16 -33.14
C ALA A 342 -29.92 -11.66 -33.50
N LYS A 343 -29.23 -12.50 -32.72
CA LYS A 343 -29.23 -13.97 -32.91
C LYS A 343 -30.61 -14.59 -32.68
N VAL A 344 -31.39 -14.06 -31.74
CA VAL A 344 -32.78 -14.49 -31.53
C VAL A 344 -33.64 -14.13 -32.74
N GLN A 345 -33.57 -12.88 -33.19
CA GLN A 345 -34.32 -12.40 -34.36
C GLN A 345 -33.97 -13.17 -35.65
N GLU A 346 -32.69 -13.47 -35.88
CA GLU A 346 -32.26 -14.25 -37.04
C GLU A 346 -32.91 -15.65 -37.07
N ARG A 347 -33.01 -16.31 -35.91
CA ARG A 347 -33.65 -17.63 -35.81
C ARG A 347 -35.14 -17.54 -36.07
N GLU A 348 -35.80 -16.52 -35.53
CA GLU A 348 -37.23 -16.29 -35.76
C GLU A 348 -37.52 -16.02 -37.24
N LEU A 349 -36.66 -15.27 -37.92
CA LEU A 349 -36.79 -14.98 -39.36
C LEU A 349 -36.74 -16.23 -40.24
N VAL A 350 -36.01 -17.28 -39.82
CA VAL A 350 -35.98 -18.57 -40.53
C VAL A 350 -37.06 -19.56 -40.03
N GLY A 351 -38.01 -19.09 -39.21
CA GLY A 351 -39.09 -19.90 -38.63
C GLY A 351 -38.64 -20.86 -37.54
N ALA A 352 -37.41 -20.72 -37.02
CA ALA A 352 -36.90 -21.54 -35.95
C ALA A 352 -37.23 -20.93 -34.58
N THR A 353 -37.63 -21.76 -33.62
CA THR A 353 -37.83 -21.31 -32.24
C THR A 353 -36.49 -20.85 -31.64
N PRO A 354 -36.43 -19.67 -30.98
CA PRO A 354 -35.26 -19.24 -30.22
C PRO A 354 -34.84 -20.28 -29.19
N HIS A 355 -33.54 -20.45 -29.01
CA HIS A 355 -33.03 -21.34 -27.98
C HIS A 355 -33.34 -20.72 -26.59
N PRO A 356 -33.95 -21.44 -25.63
CA PRO A 356 -34.35 -20.89 -24.32
C PRO A 356 -33.23 -20.17 -23.59
N ARG A 357 -32.01 -20.71 -23.66
CA ARG A 357 -30.79 -20.08 -23.10
C ARG A 357 -30.50 -18.66 -23.61
N LEU A 358 -30.84 -18.33 -24.86
CA LEU A 358 -30.64 -16.98 -25.39
C LEU A 358 -31.63 -15.98 -24.78
N LEU A 359 -32.88 -16.41 -24.58
CA LEU A 359 -33.91 -15.62 -23.90
C LEU A 359 -33.54 -15.40 -22.44
N GLU A 360 -33.07 -16.45 -21.76
CA GLU A 360 -32.54 -16.37 -20.39
C GLU A 360 -31.36 -15.38 -20.29
N TRP A 361 -30.47 -15.36 -21.29
CA TRP A 361 -29.38 -14.37 -21.33
C TRP A 361 -29.88 -12.94 -21.51
N ILE A 362 -30.89 -12.72 -22.37
CA ILE A 362 -31.53 -11.41 -22.54
C ILE A 362 -32.12 -10.93 -21.21
N GLU A 363 -32.94 -11.75 -20.56
CA GLU A 363 -33.54 -11.42 -19.26
C GLU A 363 -32.48 -11.13 -18.19
N ASN A 364 -31.40 -11.92 -18.17
CA ASN A 364 -30.27 -11.69 -17.26
C ASN A 364 -29.55 -10.36 -17.56
N TYR A 365 -29.35 -10.02 -18.83
CA TYR A 365 -28.75 -8.73 -19.21
C TYR A 365 -29.65 -7.57 -18.82
N ASP A 366 -30.96 -7.65 -19.07
CA ASP A 366 -31.93 -6.62 -18.67
C ASP A 366 -31.90 -6.40 -17.16
N SER A 367 -31.97 -7.48 -16.36
CA SER A 367 -31.88 -7.39 -14.90
C SER A 367 -30.57 -6.77 -14.42
N HIS A 368 -29.43 -7.09 -15.06
CA HIS A 368 -28.15 -6.49 -14.72
C HIS A 368 -28.07 -5.01 -15.13
N MET A 369 -28.59 -4.65 -16.30
CA MET A 369 -28.64 -3.26 -16.77
C MET A 369 -29.50 -2.40 -15.84
N GLU A 370 -30.67 -2.87 -15.40
CA GLU A 370 -31.51 -2.17 -14.41
C GLU A 370 -30.77 -1.91 -13.10
N LYS A 371 -30.05 -2.92 -12.58
CA LYS A 371 -29.21 -2.76 -11.38
C LYS A 371 -28.11 -1.72 -11.58
N LEU A 372 -27.45 -1.72 -12.73
CA LEU A 372 -26.41 -0.74 -13.05
C LEU A 372 -26.98 0.68 -13.24
N LEU A 373 -28.15 0.82 -13.87
CA LEU A 373 -28.84 2.10 -14.03
C LEU A 373 -29.26 2.68 -12.68
N SER A 374 -29.78 1.86 -11.78
CA SER A 374 -30.12 2.26 -10.42
C SER A 374 -28.88 2.76 -9.65
N ARG A 375 -27.75 2.04 -9.75
CA ARG A 375 -26.47 2.48 -9.16
C ARG A 375 -25.96 3.78 -9.79
N HIS A 376 -26.07 3.92 -11.11
CA HIS A 376 -25.67 5.12 -11.82
C HIS A 376 -26.45 6.34 -11.31
N ALA A 377 -27.78 6.23 -11.23
CA ALA A 377 -28.64 7.29 -10.70
C ALA A 377 -28.33 7.63 -9.22
N ALA A 378 -27.94 6.64 -8.42
CA ALA A 378 -27.48 6.90 -7.05
C ALA A 378 -26.17 7.71 -7.01
N VAL A 379 -25.20 7.38 -7.88
CA VAL A 379 -23.90 8.09 -7.96
C VAL A 379 -24.03 9.47 -8.59
N GLU A 380 -24.97 9.68 -9.52
CA GLU A 380 -25.22 11.01 -10.10
C GLU A 380 -25.73 12.02 -9.07
N ARG A 381 -26.36 11.55 -7.99
CA ARG A 381 -26.78 12.40 -6.87
C ARG A 381 -25.64 12.75 -5.89
N MET A 382 -24.44 12.22 -6.12
CA MET A 382 -23.24 12.51 -5.33
C MET A 382 -22.41 13.65 -5.97
N PRO A 383 -21.52 14.31 -5.22
CA PRO A 383 -21.22 14.13 -3.80
C PRO A 383 -22.32 14.67 -2.86
N HIS A 384 -22.46 14.07 -1.68
CA HIS A 384 -23.24 14.60 -0.57
C HIS A 384 -22.32 15.30 0.42
N VAL A 385 -22.67 16.52 0.81
CA VAL A 385 -21.97 17.21 1.91
C VAL A 385 -22.29 16.49 3.21
N LEU A 386 -21.26 16.02 3.91
CA LEU A 386 -21.38 15.33 5.19
C LEU A 386 -21.33 16.30 6.36
N GLY A 387 -20.52 17.35 6.27
CA GLY A 387 -20.32 18.25 7.39
C GLY A 387 -19.01 19.04 7.29
N GLU A 388 -18.50 19.47 8.44
CA GLU A 388 -17.39 20.42 8.53
C GLU A 388 -16.27 19.88 9.40
N MET A 389 -15.03 20.10 8.96
CA MET A 389 -13.84 19.91 9.80
C MET A 389 -13.97 20.78 11.06
N LYS A 390 -13.83 20.18 12.25
CA LYS A 390 -13.89 20.93 13.52
C LYS A 390 -12.58 20.91 14.27
N PHE A 391 -12.00 19.73 14.49
CA PHE A 391 -10.77 19.57 15.27
C PHE A 391 -9.78 18.75 14.48
N VAL A 392 -8.52 19.17 14.48
CA VAL A 392 -7.46 18.46 13.76
C VAL A 392 -6.15 18.53 14.52
N SER A 393 -5.32 17.52 14.33
CA SER A 393 -3.96 17.47 14.89
C SER A 393 -3.09 18.61 14.35
N GLY A 394 -3.20 18.92 13.05
CA GLY A 394 -2.17 19.65 12.31
C GLY A 394 -1.00 18.72 11.96
N GLU A 395 0.13 19.30 11.55
CA GLU A 395 1.37 18.59 11.24
C GLU A 395 2.19 18.30 12.52
N GLN A 396 1.54 17.68 13.50
CA GLN A 396 2.11 17.49 14.84
C GLN A 396 3.03 16.27 14.96
N LEU A 397 4.11 16.46 15.71
CA LEU A 397 5.03 15.43 16.15
C LEU A 397 5.02 15.37 17.68
N ARG A 398 4.69 14.20 18.24
CA ARG A 398 4.68 13.96 19.68
C ARG A 398 5.46 12.71 20.03
N ASN A 399 6.41 12.81 20.95
CA ASN A 399 7.21 11.67 21.40
C ASN A 399 7.83 10.87 20.23
N ARG A 400 8.31 11.59 19.20
CA ARG A 400 8.81 11.03 17.93
C ARG A 400 7.77 10.22 17.14
N ARG A 401 6.48 10.47 17.31
CA ARG A 401 5.42 9.90 16.48
C ARG A 401 4.68 11.00 15.76
N LEU A 402 4.31 10.71 14.53
CA LEU A 402 3.44 11.59 13.78
C LEU A 402 2.00 11.41 14.26
N LEU A 403 1.37 12.54 14.54
CA LEU A 403 -0.04 12.60 14.91
C LEU A 403 -0.78 13.24 13.76
N ASP A 404 -1.65 12.44 13.16
CA ASP A 404 -2.35 12.82 11.96
C ASP A 404 -3.78 12.32 12.07
N TRP A 405 -4.65 13.18 12.60
CA TRP A 405 -6.05 12.86 12.78
C TRP A 405 -6.89 14.11 12.60
N ALA A 406 -8.14 13.88 12.22
CA ALA A 406 -9.14 14.90 12.08
C ALA A 406 -10.51 14.39 12.50
N PHE A 407 -11.24 15.24 13.22
CA PHE A 407 -12.64 15.07 13.53
C PHE A 407 -13.48 16.00 12.66
N VAL A 408 -14.37 15.40 11.89
CA VAL A 408 -15.36 16.09 11.06
C VAL A 408 -16.71 15.96 11.73
N GLN A 409 -17.33 17.08 12.08
CA GLN A 409 -18.67 17.11 12.64
C GLN A 409 -19.68 17.03 11.50
N LEU A 410 -20.67 16.15 11.63
CA LEU A 410 -21.74 16.03 10.63
C LEU A 410 -22.64 17.26 10.65
N SER A 411 -23.20 17.62 9.48
CA SER A 411 -24.36 18.50 9.43
C SER A 411 -25.56 17.81 10.07
N ARG A 412 -26.60 18.55 10.44
CA ARG A 412 -27.81 17.96 11.03
C ARG A 412 -28.46 16.94 10.09
N GLU A 413 -28.57 17.29 8.81
CA GLU A 413 -29.17 16.44 7.78
C GLU A 413 -28.33 15.17 7.57
N ALA A 414 -27.00 15.32 7.53
CA ALA A 414 -26.09 14.19 7.41
C ALA A 414 -26.08 13.33 8.67
N GLU A 415 -26.24 13.91 9.86
CA GLU A 415 -26.36 13.15 11.10
C GLU A 415 -27.60 12.25 11.08
N GLU A 416 -28.77 12.82 10.74
CA GLU A 416 -30.05 12.09 10.67
C GLU A 416 -30.00 10.96 9.63
N GLN A 417 -29.31 11.17 8.51
CA GLN A 417 -29.20 10.17 7.43
C GLN A 417 -28.06 9.17 7.62
N CYS A 418 -26.95 9.63 8.21
CA CYS A 418 -25.67 8.93 8.14
C CYS A 418 -25.11 8.45 9.47
N PHE A 419 -25.47 9.04 10.61
CA PHE A 419 -24.84 8.67 11.87
C PHE A 419 -25.43 7.37 12.42
N ARG A 420 -24.60 6.33 12.53
CA ARG A 420 -25.01 4.99 12.95
C ARG A 420 -23.83 4.23 13.57
N PRO A 421 -24.09 3.14 14.32
CA PRO A 421 -23.03 2.30 14.85
C PRO A 421 -22.11 1.79 13.75
N ASN A 422 -20.80 1.83 14.01
CA ASN A 422 -19.84 1.20 13.12
C ASN A 422 -20.03 -0.31 13.20
N ARG A 423 -19.98 -0.98 12.06
CA ARG A 423 -20.19 -2.43 11.97
C ARG A 423 -19.02 -3.11 11.32
N MET A 424 -18.69 -4.29 11.82
CA MET A 424 -17.68 -5.15 11.21
C MET A 424 -18.05 -5.44 9.75
N PHE A 425 -17.09 -5.30 8.86
CA PHE A 425 -17.26 -5.61 7.44
C PHE A 425 -16.95 -7.08 7.15
N GLN A 426 -17.42 -7.59 6.01
CA GLN A 426 -17.05 -8.91 5.54
C GLN A 426 -15.54 -8.99 5.33
N ILE A 427 -14.87 -9.92 6.01
CA ILE A 427 -13.47 -10.23 5.74
C ILE A 427 -13.40 -11.29 4.65
N PRO A 428 -12.74 -11.02 3.51
CA PRO A 428 -12.51 -12.04 2.49
C PRO A 428 -11.78 -13.26 3.09
N PRO A 429 -12.10 -14.50 2.66
CA PRO A 429 -11.49 -15.71 3.22
C PRO A 429 -9.95 -15.71 3.25
N ALA A 430 -9.31 -15.08 2.24
CA ALA A 430 -7.86 -14.96 2.17
C ALA A 430 -7.24 -14.14 3.33
N PHE A 431 -8.03 -13.29 3.98
CA PHE A 431 -7.62 -12.39 5.04
C PHE A 431 -8.13 -12.80 6.43
N LEU A 432 -8.85 -13.92 6.55
CA LEU A 432 -9.28 -14.39 7.87
C LEU A 432 -8.07 -14.79 8.72
N PRO A 433 -8.09 -14.58 10.06
CA PRO A 433 -6.96 -14.92 10.93
C PRO A 433 -6.42 -16.34 10.79
N GLU A 434 -7.25 -17.30 10.41
CA GLU A 434 -6.86 -18.70 10.17
C GLU A 434 -5.88 -18.87 9.01
N SER A 435 -5.81 -17.91 8.08
CA SER A 435 -4.83 -17.90 6.99
C SER A 435 -3.44 -17.44 7.44
N PHE A 436 -3.32 -16.89 8.65
CA PHE A 436 -2.07 -16.41 9.24
C PHE A 436 -1.39 -17.52 10.06
N THR A 437 -0.06 -17.44 10.23
CA THR A 437 0.67 -18.53 10.92
C THR A 437 0.42 -18.57 12.42
N PRO A 438 0.68 -19.73 13.07
CA PRO A 438 0.56 -19.89 14.51
C PRO A 438 1.35 -18.84 15.32
N PRO A 439 0.80 -18.37 16.46
CA PRO A 439 -0.54 -18.72 16.97
C PRO A 439 -1.63 -18.07 16.12
N ARG A 440 -2.60 -18.88 15.66
CA ARG A 440 -3.73 -18.39 14.85
C ARG A 440 -4.57 -17.50 15.75
N PRO A 441 -4.65 -16.19 15.48
CA PRO A 441 -5.56 -15.32 16.21
C PRO A 441 -6.98 -15.88 16.01
N THR A 442 -7.79 -15.91 17.07
CA THR A 442 -9.19 -16.32 16.91
C THR A 442 -9.99 -15.07 16.56
N MET A 443 -10.81 -15.13 15.50
CA MET A 443 -11.77 -14.07 15.21
C MET A 443 -13.00 -14.27 16.08
N VAL A 444 -13.24 -13.36 17.02
CA VAL A 444 -14.40 -13.43 17.93
C VAL A 444 -15.59 -12.70 17.33
N ILE A 445 -15.34 -11.58 16.65
CA ILE A 445 -16.36 -10.73 16.05
C ILE A 445 -16.84 -11.25 14.69
N LYS A 446 -18.14 -11.15 14.40
CA LYS A 446 -18.73 -11.55 13.12
C LYS A 446 -19.00 -10.35 12.23
N GLU A 447 -19.18 -10.61 10.94
CA GLU A 447 -19.68 -9.60 10.01
C GLU A 447 -20.98 -8.96 10.55
N HIS A 448 -21.09 -7.64 10.40
CA HIS A 448 -22.20 -6.81 10.86
C HIS A 448 -22.33 -6.58 12.38
N ASP A 449 -21.52 -7.23 13.21
CA ASP A 449 -21.48 -6.93 14.64
C ASP A 449 -21.09 -5.47 14.86
N VAL A 450 -21.67 -4.86 15.90
CA VAL A 450 -21.43 -3.45 16.26
C VAL A 450 -20.08 -3.33 16.95
N LEU A 451 -19.26 -2.39 16.47
CA LEU A 451 -17.99 -2.05 17.10
C LEU A 451 -18.25 -1.06 18.24
N ASN A 452 -17.92 -1.46 19.47
CA ASN A 452 -18.28 -0.71 20.67
C ASN A 452 -17.06 -0.31 21.53
N GLU A 453 -15.86 -0.78 21.18
CA GLU A 453 -14.65 -0.51 21.96
C GLU A 453 -13.48 0.03 21.12
N PHE A 454 -12.66 0.83 21.79
CA PHE A 454 -11.35 1.23 21.31
C PHE A 454 -10.27 0.43 22.05
N GLY A 455 -9.29 -0.05 21.29
CA GLY A 455 -8.15 -0.80 21.81
C GLY A 455 -6.83 -0.10 21.54
N SER A 456 -5.74 -0.86 21.62
CA SER A 456 -4.37 -0.42 21.31
C SER A 456 -3.72 -1.36 20.30
N LEU A 457 -2.87 -0.84 19.42
CA LEU A 457 -2.02 -1.68 18.58
C LEU A 457 -0.98 -2.36 19.46
N LYS A 458 -0.88 -3.69 19.38
CA LYS A 458 0.16 -4.46 20.06
C LYS A 458 0.90 -5.34 19.07
N ALA A 459 2.18 -5.55 19.36
CA ALA A 459 3.04 -6.46 18.62
C ALA A 459 2.41 -7.86 18.53
N GLY A 460 2.27 -8.38 17.31
CA GLY A 460 1.71 -9.70 17.04
C GLY A 460 0.19 -9.73 16.88
N ASP A 461 -0.50 -8.62 17.12
CA ASP A 461 -1.95 -8.58 16.96
C ASP A 461 -2.33 -8.65 15.47
N TYR A 462 -3.36 -9.44 15.19
CA TYR A 462 -4.07 -9.40 13.91
C TYR A 462 -4.69 -8.03 13.72
N CYS A 463 -4.50 -7.46 12.53
CA CYS A 463 -4.97 -6.15 12.15
C CYS A 463 -5.74 -6.25 10.85
N VAL A 464 -6.98 -5.78 10.81
CA VAL A 464 -7.78 -5.69 9.60
C VAL A 464 -8.30 -4.28 9.42
N LYS A 465 -8.39 -3.82 8.16
CA LYS A 465 -8.98 -2.53 7.82
C LYS A 465 -9.89 -2.66 6.60
N ASN A 466 -10.73 -1.64 6.41
CA ASN A 466 -11.42 -1.42 5.15
C ASN A 466 -11.05 -0.02 4.64
N GLY A 467 -10.29 0.05 3.54
CA GLY A 467 -9.80 1.29 2.95
C GLY A 467 -10.48 1.65 1.64
N ARG A 468 -10.45 2.93 1.29
CA ARG A 468 -10.97 3.47 0.03
C ARG A 468 -10.41 2.75 -1.19
N THR A 469 -9.11 2.46 -1.22
CA THR A 469 -8.40 1.98 -2.41
C THR A 469 -8.31 0.47 -2.44
N THR A 470 -7.82 -0.14 -1.37
CA THR A 470 -7.62 -1.61 -1.32
C THR A 470 -8.84 -2.38 -0.86
N GLY A 471 -9.87 -1.69 -0.33
CA GLY A 471 -10.98 -2.36 0.33
C GLY A 471 -10.53 -3.04 1.60
N VAL A 472 -11.01 -4.27 1.82
CA VAL A 472 -10.67 -5.04 3.02
C VAL A 472 -9.34 -5.74 2.84
N THR A 473 -8.40 -5.47 3.76
CA THR A 473 -7.09 -6.12 3.84
C THR A 473 -6.73 -6.38 5.29
N ALA A 474 -5.86 -7.38 5.51
CA ALA A 474 -5.41 -7.76 6.84
C ALA A 474 -3.90 -8.00 6.89
N GLY A 475 -3.35 -7.91 8.09
CA GLY A 475 -1.93 -8.09 8.37
C GLY A 475 -1.69 -8.33 9.86
N ILE A 476 -0.42 -8.39 10.25
CA ILE A 476 0.01 -8.53 11.64
C ILE A 476 0.78 -7.27 12.04
N CYS A 477 0.50 -6.73 13.22
CA CYS A 477 1.29 -5.63 13.77
C CYS A 477 2.70 -6.14 14.12
N ASN A 478 3.73 -5.55 13.50
CA ASN A 478 5.10 -6.01 13.65
C ASN A 478 5.60 -5.86 15.10
N GLY A 479 6.51 -6.75 15.51
CA GLY A 479 7.06 -6.74 16.86
C GLY A 479 7.68 -5.40 17.27
N PRO A 480 8.66 -4.89 16.50
CA PRO A 480 9.23 -3.56 16.69
C PRO A 480 8.44 -2.46 15.97
N LYS A 481 8.50 -1.25 16.54
CA LYS A 481 8.24 -0.01 15.80
C LYS A 481 9.41 0.28 14.86
N ALA A 482 9.11 0.84 13.70
CA ALA A 482 10.13 1.25 12.74
C ALA A 482 10.63 2.64 13.01
N TYR A 483 11.93 2.85 12.76
CA TYR A 483 12.48 4.18 12.61
C TYR A 483 12.18 4.68 11.20
N CYS A 484 11.41 5.76 11.09
CA CYS A 484 11.02 6.35 9.82
C CYS A 484 11.67 7.72 9.66
N ASN A 485 12.44 7.88 8.59
CA ASN A 485 13.03 9.14 8.15
C ASN A 485 12.24 9.70 6.96
N TRP A 486 11.54 10.79 7.21
CA TRP A 486 10.56 11.33 6.29
C TRP A 486 11.16 12.42 5.40
N LYS A 487 10.98 12.27 4.09
CA LYS A 487 11.17 13.36 3.14
C LYS A 487 9.83 14.00 2.82
N PHE A 488 9.40 14.92 3.66
CA PHE A 488 8.23 15.74 3.37
C PHE A 488 8.60 16.86 2.38
N THR A 489 7.61 17.38 1.66
CA THR A 489 7.74 18.61 0.87
C THR A 489 8.13 19.79 1.77
N THR A 490 7.55 19.83 2.97
CA THR A 490 7.90 20.73 4.06
C THR A 490 8.66 19.96 5.15
N PRO A 491 9.97 20.19 5.34
CA PRO A 491 10.76 19.43 6.33
C PRO A 491 10.40 19.76 7.78
N THR A 492 9.50 20.71 8.02
CA THR A 492 9.12 21.17 9.36
C THR A 492 7.84 20.52 9.82
N ARG A 493 7.88 19.91 11.00
CA ARG A 493 6.71 19.51 11.80
C ARG A 493 6.63 20.39 13.03
N TYR A 494 5.62 20.18 13.86
CA TYR A 494 5.42 21.00 15.05
C TYR A 494 5.22 20.15 16.29
N SER A 495 5.83 20.55 17.40
CA SER A 495 5.52 19.98 18.72
C SER A 495 4.07 20.33 19.13
N PRO A 496 3.52 19.73 20.20
CA PRO A 496 2.18 20.08 20.69
C PRO A 496 2.00 21.57 21.03
N SER A 497 3.06 22.27 21.45
CA SER A 497 3.05 23.71 21.69
C SER A 497 3.16 24.57 20.42
N GLY A 498 3.40 23.95 19.27
CA GLY A 498 3.60 24.63 17.99
C GLY A 498 5.05 25.02 17.71
N GLU A 499 6.03 24.56 18.51
CA GLU A 499 7.44 24.81 18.18
C GLU A 499 7.87 23.96 16.96
N PRO A 500 8.57 24.55 15.98
CA PRO A 500 9.00 23.83 14.79
C PRO A 500 10.02 22.74 15.13
N VAL A 501 9.91 21.61 14.46
CA VAL A 501 10.81 20.46 14.54
C VAL A 501 11.30 20.13 13.15
N ASP A 502 12.61 20.16 12.97
CA ASP A 502 13.25 19.77 11.70
C ASP A 502 13.27 18.24 11.54
N MET A 503 12.53 17.76 10.55
CA MET A 503 12.46 16.34 10.21
C MET A 503 13.70 15.84 9.46
N SER A 504 14.55 16.74 8.93
CA SER A 504 15.81 16.33 8.29
C SER A 504 16.79 15.71 9.28
N THR A 505 16.64 16.05 10.57
CA THR A 505 17.46 15.55 11.67
C THR A 505 16.68 14.65 12.64
N THR A 506 15.36 14.54 12.48
CA THR A 506 14.48 13.83 13.41
C THR A 506 13.80 12.63 12.75
N ALA A 507 14.17 11.43 13.19
CA ALA A 507 13.46 10.21 12.85
C ALA A 507 12.28 9.97 13.81
N THR A 508 11.28 9.26 13.32
CA THR A 508 10.05 8.90 14.04
C THR A 508 9.98 7.41 14.36
N GLU A 509 9.14 7.00 15.31
CA GLU A 509 8.92 5.62 15.72
C GLU A 509 7.47 5.18 15.49
N GLU A 510 7.22 4.45 14.40
CA GLU A 510 5.87 4.18 13.93
C GLU A 510 5.50 2.69 14.02
N PHE A 511 4.22 2.40 14.27
CA PHE A 511 3.71 1.04 14.19
C PHE A 511 3.66 0.61 12.72
N ILE A 512 4.13 -0.60 12.46
CA ILE A 512 4.12 -1.25 11.16
C ILE A 512 3.13 -2.40 11.18
N ILE A 513 2.34 -2.52 10.12
CA ILE A 513 1.49 -3.68 9.88
C ILE A 513 1.92 -4.31 8.57
N VAL A 514 2.27 -5.59 8.62
CA VAL A 514 2.74 -6.36 7.47
C VAL A 514 1.64 -7.31 7.03
N THR A 515 1.31 -7.32 5.73
CA THR A 515 0.46 -8.39 5.18
C THR A 515 1.23 -9.70 5.24
N GLU A 516 0.61 -10.76 5.75
CA GLU A 516 1.13 -12.09 5.50
C GLU A 516 0.64 -12.55 4.12
N GLY A 517 1.58 -12.75 3.20
CA GLY A 517 1.25 -13.20 1.86
C GLY A 517 0.60 -14.59 1.88
N PRO A 518 -0.36 -14.86 0.97
CA PRO A 518 -0.92 -16.19 0.80
C PRO A 518 0.18 -17.20 0.41
N GLU A 519 -0.08 -18.48 0.65
CA GLU A 519 0.75 -19.57 0.14
C GLU A 519 0.94 -19.47 -1.39
N LEU A 520 2.01 -20.10 -1.89
CA LEU A 520 2.46 -20.08 -3.30
C LEU A 520 1.30 -20.03 -4.32
N GLY A 521 1.20 -18.94 -5.09
CA GLY A 521 0.38 -18.88 -6.32
C GLY A 521 -0.73 -17.82 -6.36
N GLN A 522 -1.06 -17.15 -5.25
CA GLN A 522 -2.01 -16.04 -5.27
C GLN A 522 -1.32 -14.69 -5.47
N PRO A 523 -1.90 -13.76 -6.24
CA PRO A 523 -1.35 -12.41 -6.39
C PRO A 523 -1.33 -11.73 -5.02
N ARG A 524 -0.14 -11.24 -4.66
CA ARG A 524 0.10 -10.50 -3.42
C ARG A 524 -0.78 -9.24 -3.38
N ARG A 525 -1.21 -8.89 -2.19
CA ARG A 525 -2.01 -7.69 -1.95
C ARG A 525 -1.36 -6.91 -0.82
N ALA A 526 -0.95 -5.69 -1.13
CA ALA A 526 -0.47 -4.75 -0.13
C ALA A 526 -1.48 -4.55 1.00
N PHE A 527 -0.96 -4.39 2.22
CA PHE A 527 -1.82 -4.04 3.35
C PHE A 527 -2.58 -2.75 3.05
N CYS A 528 -1.92 -1.77 2.45
CA CYS A 528 -2.54 -0.53 2.02
C CYS A 528 -1.93 -0.01 0.72
N TYR A 529 -2.71 0.78 0.01
CA TYR A 529 -2.24 1.62 -1.08
C TYR A 529 -2.62 3.08 -0.86
N ASP A 530 -2.06 3.92 -1.71
CA ASP A 530 -2.41 5.32 -1.74
C ASP A 530 -3.94 5.48 -1.86
N GLY A 531 -4.55 6.22 -0.92
CA GLY A 531 -5.97 6.48 -0.72
C GLY A 531 -6.55 5.84 0.55
N ASP A 532 -5.87 4.86 1.15
CA ASP A 532 -6.36 4.16 2.36
C ASP A 532 -6.15 4.94 3.67
N SER A 533 -5.41 6.05 3.65
CA SER A 533 -5.29 6.95 4.81
C SER A 533 -6.67 7.33 5.33
N GLY A 534 -6.85 7.25 6.64
CA GLY A 534 -8.12 7.47 7.33
C GLY A 534 -8.76 6.19 7.82
N SER A 535 -8.33 5.03 7.33
CA SER A 535 -8.94 3.74 7.69
C SER A 535 -8.74 3.43 9.18
N PHE A 536 -9.83 3.02 9.85
CA PHE A 536 -9.72 2.35 11.14
C PHE A 536 -9.06 0.98 10.98
N ILE A 537 -8.27 0.63 11.99
CA ILE A 537 -7.62 -0.67 12.11
C ILE A 537 -8.28 -1.39 13.27
N LEU A 538 -8.80 -2.58 12.99
CA LEU A 538 -9.52 -3.44 13.92
C LEU A 538 -8.67 -4.65 14.30
N ASN A 539 -8.78 -5.13 15.54
CA ASN A 539 -8.19 -6.41 15.93
C ASN A 539 -9.18 -7.57 15.74
N GLY A 540 -8.79 -8.80 16.16
CA GLY A 540 -9.63 -10.00 16.06
C GLY A 540 -10.91 -9.97 16.92
N ASP A 541 -10.96 -9.09 17.92
CA ASP A 541 -12.11 -8.88 18.80
C ASP A 541 -13.06 -7.78 18.27
N GLY A 542 -12.65 -7.05 17.21
CA GLY A 542 -13.40 -5.92 16.68
C GLY A 542 -13.11 -4.57 17.33
N ALA A 543 -12.15 -4.50 18.24
CA ALA A 543 -11.71 -3.24 18.84
C ALA A 543 -11.05 -2.35 17.79
N VAL A 544 -11.38 -1.06 17.77
CA VAL A 544 -10.66 -0.07 16.95
C VAL A 544 -9.33 0.26 17.62
N THR A 545 -8.23 -0.30 17.11
CA THR A 545 -6.89 -0.26 17.73
C THR A 545 -5.96 0.81 17.16
N GLY A 546 -6.19 1.23 15.91
CA GLY A 546 -5.39 2.28 15.28
C GLY A 546 -6.07 3.02 14.13
N LEU A 547 -5.37 4.04 13.64
CA LEU A 547 -5.71 4.85 12.48
C LEU A 547 -4.57 4.75 11.45
N LEU A 548 -4.87 4.20 10.26
CA LEU A 548 -3.90 4.09 9.18
C LEU A 548 -3.65 5.45 8.54
N TRP A 549 -2.38 5.84 8.40
CA TRP A 549 -2.04 7.18 7.89
C TRP A 549 -0.91 7.20 6.85
N GLY A 550 -0.18 6.10 6.71
CA GLY A 550 0.92 6.00 5.76
C GLY A 550 1.18 4.56 5.33
N GLY A 551 2.14 4.40 4.44
CA GLY A 551 2.64 3.10 4.04
C GLY A 551 4.04 3.19 3.45
N VAL A 552 4.62 2.03 3.21
CA VAL A 552 5.90 1.91 2.51
C VAL A 552 5.64 1.75 1.03
N SER A 553 6.20 2.66 0.23
CA SER A 553 6.21 2.57 -1.23
C SER A 553 7.51 1.92 -1.67
N HIS A 554 7.52 0.60 -1.70
CA HIS A 554 8.51 -0.21 -2.39
C HIS A 554 7.93 -1.57 -2.74
N GLU A 555 7.66 -1.78 -4.03
CA GLU A 555 7.29 -3.08 -4.59
C GLU A 555 6.23 -3.81 -3.75
N ASP A 556 6.49 -5.07 -3.40
CA ASP A 556 5.63 -5.98 -2.65
C ASP A 556 5.94 -5.96 -1.13
N LEU A 557 6.58 -4.91 -0.58
CA LEU A 557 6.81 -4.86 0.87
C LEU A 557 5.49 -4.80 1.65
N ASP A 558 4.43 -4.30 1.04
CA ASP A 558 3.05 -4.49 1.52
C ASP A 558 2.82 -3.99 2.96
N VAL A 559 3.51 -2.93 3.38
CA VAL A 559 3.50 -2.41 4.76
C VAL A 559 2.64 -1.17 4.94
N GLY A 560 1.76 -1.19 5.95
CA GLY A 560 1.05 -0.02 6.47
C GLY A 560 1.70 0.60 7.70
N LEU A 561 1.54 1.92 7.85
CA LEU A 561 1.98 2.72 9.00
C LEU A 561 0.77 3.32 9.71
N ALA A 562 0.71 3.12 11.02
CA ALA A 562 -0.46 3.46 11.82
C ALA A 562 -0.12 4.16 13.14
N SER A 563 -1.02 5.02 13.59
CA SER A 563 -1.02 5.54 14.96
C SER A 563 -1.94 4.65 15.80
N SER A 564 -1.57 4.38 17.04
CA SER A 564 -2.48 3.63 17.92
C SER A 564 -3.58 4.55 18.44
N MET A 565 -4.80 4.03 18.61
CA MET A 565 -5.93 4.83 19.10
C MET A 565 -5.69 5.53 20.45
N PRO A 566 -4.96 4.97 21.43
CA PRO A 566 -4.61 5.71 22.64
C PRO A 566 -3.79 6.97 22.33
N ASP A 567 -2.82 6.91 21.41
CA ASP A 567 -2.04 8.09 21.02
C ASP A 567 -2.94 9.15 20.34
N VAL A 568 -3.87 8.70 19.47
CA VAL A 568 -4.84 9.57 18.79
C VAL A 568 -5.77 10.24 19.81
N MET A 569 -6.35 9.48 20.73
CA MET A 569 -7.25 10.00 21.76
C MET A 569 -6.55 10.95 22.73
N GLU A 570 -5.32 10.61 23.14
CA GLU A 570 -4.55 11.47 24.02
C GLU A 570 -4.23 12.79 23.32
N SER A 571 -3.88 12.74 22.03
CA SER A 571 -3.72 13.95 21.21
C SER A 571 -5.02 14.75 21.09
N ILE A 572 -6.18 14.10 20.90
CA ILE A 572 -7.48 14.79 20.89
C ILE A 572 -7.74 15.50 22.22
N LYS A 573 -7.51 14.82 23.35
CA LYS A 573 -7.69 15.37 24.69
C LYS A 573 -6.80 16.58 24.94
N GLU A 574 -5.52 16.47 24.63
CA GLU A 574 -4.56 17.59 24.73
C GLU A 574 -4.95 18.76 23.85
N LYS A 575 -5.39 18.47 22.62
CA LYS A 575 -5.72 19.50 21.63
C LYS A 575 -6.97 20.28 22.00
N ILE A 576 -8.00 19.58 22.47
CA ILE A 576 -9.29 20.17 22.78
C ILE A 576 -9.26 20.81 24.19
N GLY A 577 -8.53 20.20 25.13
CA GLY A 577 -8.48 20.63 26.52
C GLY A 577 -9.74 20.28 27.31
N GLY A 578 -9.66 20.36 28.64
CA GLY A 578 -10.80 20.09 29.52
C GLY A 578 -11.23 18.62 29.58
N LEU A 579 -12.49 18.38 29.97
CA LEU A 579 -13.08 17.04 30.02
C LEU A 579 -13.53 16.64 28.61
N VAL A 580 -12.82 15.70 28.00
CA VAL A 580 -13.05 15.22 26.63
C VAL A 580 -13.20 13.69 26.63
N SER A 581 -14.28 13.20 26.02
CA SER A 581 -14.46 11.78 25.68
C SER A 581 -14.69 11.61 24.17
N VAL A 582 -14.23 10.48 23.65
CA VAL A 582 -14.49 10.03 22.28
C VAL A 582 -14.98 8.59 22.38
N GLU A 583 -16.16 8.34 21.86
CA GLU A 583 -16.88 7.07 21.99
C GLU A 583 -17.37 6.58 20.63
N LEU A 584 -17.44 5.26 20.45
CA LEU A 584 -18.10 4.69 19.27
C LEU A 584 -19.62 4.79 19.43
N PRO A 585 -20.39 5.02 18.36
CA PRO A 585 -21.84 5.05 18.44
C PRO A 585 -22.38 3.66 18.78
N GLN A 586 -23.35 3.61 19.70
CA GLN A 586 -24.02 2.37 20.14
C GLN A 586 -25.33 2.13 19.41
#